data_AF-A0A6P4Z2A9-F1
#
_entry.id   AF-A0A6P4Z2A9-F1
#
_cell.length_a   1.000
_cell.length_b   1.000
_cell.length_c   1.000
_cell.angle_alpha   90.00
_cell.angle_beta   90.00
_cell.angle_gamma   90.00
#
_symmetry.space_group_name_H-M   'P 1'
#
loop_
_entity.id
_entity.type
_entity.pdbx_description
1 polymer ?
#
loop_
_entity_poly.entity_id
_entity_poly.type
_entity_poly.pdbx_seq_one_letter_code
_entity_poly.pdbx_strand_id
1 'polypeptide(L)'
;MGSKGSKKGSEPRNRGLFANYMSPEKAQEQARRQTEHAQETGAQINLATHTKKRDEFMKAGTLDDKPASFIPWVGDVLASKLADNGFTKAVQVVGQYMALNRDKHKFKEWIKSIADNAKGEEIYNAVKDWCDKHLKI
;
A
#
# COMPACT_ATOMS: atom_id res chain seq x y z
N MET A 1 -57.71 42.00 36.73
CA MET A 1 -57.12 41.24 35.60
C MET A 1 -56.57 42.26 34.61
N GLY A 2 -55.31 42.15 34.21
CA GLY A 2 -54.71 43.10 33.26
C GLY A 2 -53.20 43.23 33.45
N SER A 3 -52.48 42.60 32.53
CA SER A 3 -51.05 42.38 32.46
C SER A 3 -50.20 43.64 32.53
N LYS A 4 -49.09 43.59 33.28
CA LYS A 4 -47.93 44.47 33.07
C LYS A 4 -46.80 43.65 32.46
N GLY A 5 -46.51 43.96 31.19
CA GLY A 5 -45.39 43.43 30.44
C GLY A 5 -44.05 44.08 30.80
N SER A 6 -43.04 43.60 30.08
CA SER A 6 -41.69 44.18 29.93
C SER A 6 -40.69 43.86 31.06
N LYS A 7 -40.29 42.59 31.15
CA LYS A 7 -38.96 42.23 31.69
C LYS A 7 -37.90 42.67 30.68
N LYS A 8 -37.13 43.70 31.06
CA LYS A 8 -35.93 44.15 30.36
C LYS A 8 -34.97 42.97 30.16
N GLY A 9 -34.43 42.89 28.94
CA GLY A 9 -33.47 41.88 28.52
C GLY A 9 -32.27 41.81 29.45
N SER A 10 -32.04 40.61 29.98
CA SER A 10 -30.79 40.23 30.61
C SER A 10 -29.75 39.99 29.51
N GLU A 11 -28.80 40.91 29.42
CA GLU A 11 -27.59 40.83 28.63
C GLU A 11 -26.85 39.49 28.88
N PRO A 12 -26.54 38.69 27.83
CA PRO A 12 -25.65 37.57 28.01
C PRO A 12 -24.24 38.13 28.21
N ARG A 13 -23.78 38.17 29.47
CA ARG A 13 -22.36 38.35 29.77
C ARG A 13 -21.61 37.18 29.15
N ASN A 14 -21.04 37.46 28.00
CA ASN A 14 -20.22 36.63 27.14
C ASN A 14 -19.04 36.05 27.95
N ARG A 15 -19.27 34.95 28.68
CA ARG A 15 -18.21 34.07 29.19
C ARG A 15 -17.83 33.13 28.06
N GLY A 16 -16.92 33.58 27.22
CA GLY A 16 -16.46 32.76 26.11
C GLY A 16 -15.33 33.39 25.32
N LEU A 17 -14.44 34.14 25.95
CA LEU A 17 -13.28 34.71 25.25
C LEU A 17 -11.99 34.58 26.08
N PHE A 18 -11.76 33.41 26.66
CA PHE A 18 -10.38 32.93 26.70
C PHE A 18 -10.18 32.16 25.40
N ALA A 19 -9.86 32.93 24.35
CA ALA A 19 -9.12 32.40 23.22
C ALA A 19 -8.02 31.53 23.81
N ASN A 20 -8.03 30.24 23.48
CA ASN A 20 -6.93 29.34 23.76
C ASN A 20 -5.71 29.96 23.08
N TYR A 21 -4.97 30.79 23.81
CA TYR A 21 -3.72 31.37 23.35
C TYR A 21 -2.75 30.21 23.34
N MET A 22 -2.74 29.51 22.22
CA MET A 22 -1.76 28.49 21.93
C MET A 22 -0.41 29.22 21.96
N SER A 23 0.38 28.99 23.02
CA SER A 23 1.70 29.61 23.15
C SER A 23 2.48 29.39 21.86
N PRO A 24 3.24 30.39 21.36
CA PRO A 24 4.02 30.26 20.13
C PRO A 24 4.96 29.04 20.17
N GLU A 25 5.42 28.66 21.36
CA GLU A 25 6.22 27.45 21.60
C GLU A 25 5.42 26.14 21.36
N LYS A 26 4.13 26.09 21.72
CA LYS A 26 3.26 24.94 21.45
C LYS A 26 2.88 24.82 19.97
N ALA A 27 2.78 25.94 19.27
CA ALA A 27 2.59 25.95 17.82
C ALA A 27 3.83 25.44 17.08
N GLN A 28 5.03 25.80 17.56
CA GLN A 28 6.29 25.28 17.04
C GLN A 28 6.49 23.80 17.37
N GLU A 29 6.13 23.36 18.58
CA GLU A 29 6.20 21.95 18.97
C GLU A 29 5.26 21.07 18.14
N GLN A 30 4.05 21.53 17.82
CA GLN A 30 3.18 20.80 16.88
C GLN A 30 3.73 20.78 15.45
N ALA A 31 4.36 21.86 14.99
CA ALA A 31 5.02 21.87 13.68
C ALA A 31 6.24 20.93 13.63
N ARG A 32 7.00 20.81 14.73
CA ARG A 32 8.10 19.85 14.91
C ARG A 32 7.59 18.42 14.92
N ARG A 33 6.53 18.13 15.69
CA ARG A 33 5.88 16.82 15.70
C ARG A 33 5.30 16.43 14.34
N GLN A 34 4.82 17.39 13.54
CA GLN A 34 4.38 17.15 12.17
C GLN A 34 5.54 16.93 11.19
N THR A 35 6.67 17.63 11.37
CA THR A 35 7.87 17.44 10.53
C THR A 35 8.63 16.17 10.86
N GLU A 36 8.63 15.72 12.12
CA GLU A 36 9.16 14.41 12.53
C GLU A 36 8.30 13.27 11.97
N HIS A 37 6.97 13.40 11.99
CA HIS A 37 6.06 12.43 11.36
C HIS A 37 6.16 12.42 9.81
N ALA A 38 6.60 13.52 9.21
CA ALA A 38 6.89 13.62 7.76
C ALA A 38 8.26 13.03 7.37
N GLN A 39 9.20 12.87 8.31
CA GLN A 39 10.50 12.24 8.05
C GLN A 39 10.47 10.72 8.25
N GLU A 40 9.66 10.21 9.19
CA GLU A 40 9.43 8.76 9.36
C GLU A 40 8.60 8.12 8.23
N THR A 41 7.93 8.94 7.41
CA THR A 41 7.19 8.48 6.23
C THR A 41 8.07 8.36 4.97
N GLY A 42 9.30 8.89 5.00
CA GLY A 42 10.29 8.73 3.92
C GLY A 42 11.06 7.40 3.96
N ALA A 43 11.12 6.73 5.12
CA ALA A 43 11.77 5.43 5.28
C ALA A 43 10.80 4.23 5.19
N GLN A 44 9.47 4.48 5.10
CA GLN A 44 8.44 3.43 5.08
C GLN A 44 7.83 3.12 3.71
N ILE A 45 8.35 3.71 2.63
CA ILE A 45 8.00 3.31 1.25
C ILE A 45 8.46 1.89 0.89
N ASN A 46 9.18 1.18 1.80
CA ASN A 46 9.45 -0.25 1.68
C ASN A 46 8.48 -1.16 2.48
N LEU A 47 7.54 -0.62 3.27
CA LEU A 47 6.65 -1.41 4.14
C LEU A 47 5.21 -1.54 3.59
N ALA A 48 4.79 -0.67 2.67
CA ALA A 48 3.39 -0.59 2.21
C ALA A 48 3.06 -1.52 1.02
N THR A 49 3.54 -2.76 1.03
CA THR A 49 3.03 -3.85 0.17
C THR A 49 3.10 -5.22 0.88
N HIS A 50 3.19 -5.25 2.22
CA HIS A 50 3.15 -6.50 2.99
C HIS A 50 1.70 -7.02 3.12
N THR A 51 1.17 -7.58 2.05
CA THR A 51 -0.10 -8.31 2.10
C THR A 51 0.13 -9.70 2.71
N LYS A 52 -0.84 -10.26 3.44
CA LYS A 52 -0.78 -11.65 3.95
C LYS A 52 -0.40 -12.65 2.84
N LYS A 53 -0.87 -12.40 1.63
CA LYS A 53 -0.53 -13.16 0.43
C LYS A 53 0.96 -13.06 0.06
N ARG A 54 1.56 -11.86 0.13
CA ARG A 54 3.01 -11.67 -0.08
C ARG A 54 3.80 -12.42 1.00
N ASP A 55 3.37 -12.34 2.26
CA ASP A 55 3.97 -13.09 3.37
C ASP A 55 3.99 -14.60 3.11
N GLU A 56 2.84 -15.15 2.76
CA GLU A 56 2.69 -16.57 2.44
C GLU A 56 3.54 -16.98 1.23
N PHE A 57 3.56 -16.13 0.20
CA PHE A 57 4.42 -16.31 -0.97
C PHE A 57 5.90 -16.36 -0.57
N MET A 58 6.37 -15.43 0.25
CA MET A 58 7.77 -15.38 0.71
C MET A 58 8.15 -16.54 1.64
N LYS A 59 7.19 -17.15 2.33
CA LYS A 59 7.41 -18.31 3.21
C LYS A 59 7.38 -19.64 2.45
N ALA A 60 6.76 -19.67 1.28
CA ALA A 60 6.73 -20.87 0.44
C ALA A 60 8.16 -21.21 -0.03
N GLY A 61 8.67 -22.38 0.38
CA GLY A 61 9.99 -22.86 -0.06
C GLY A 61 10.00 -23.41 -1.49
N THR A 62 8.83 -23.81 -2.00
CA THR A 62 8.62 -24.26 -3.38
C THR A 62 7.34 -23.64 -3.95
N LEU A 63 7.28 -23.48 -5.28
CA LEU A 63 6.15 -22.87 -5.99
C LEU A 63 5.50 -23.83 -7.00
N ASP A 64 5.96 -25.09 -7.06
CA ASP A 64 5.55 -26.10 -8.05
C ASP A 64 4.07 -26.49 -7.97
N ASP A 65 3.50 -26.48 -6.77
CA ASP A 65 2.09 -26.80 -6.52
C ASP A 65 1.22 -25.55 -6.31
N LYS A 66 1.80 -24.36 -6.44
CA LYS A 66 1.09 -23.11 -6.22
C LYS A 66 0.57 -22.57 -7.55
N PRO A 67 -0.71 -22.16 -7.63
CA PRO A 67 -1.25 -21.55 -8.85
C PRO A 67 -0.61 -20.17 -9.10
N ALA A 68 -0.68 -19.66 -10.33
CA ALA A 68 -0.22 -18.30 -10.65
C ALA A 68 -0.93 -17.23 -9.79
N SER A 69 -2.19 -17.46 -9.42
CA SER A 69 -2.94 -16.63 -8.47
C SER A 69 -2.32 -16.61 -7.06
N PHE A 70 -1.35 -17.46 -6.72
CA PHE A 70 -0.67 -17.39 -5.41
C PHE A 70 0.31 -16.20 -5.34
N ILE A 71 0.80 -15.71 -6.49
CA ILE A 71 1.72 -14.58 -6.54
C ILE A 71 0.99 -13.31 -6.07
N PRO A 72 1.57 -12.51 -5.17
CA PRO A 72 0.94 -11.27 -4.73
C PRO A 72 0.73 -10.35 -5.94
N TRP A 73 -0.37 -9.60 -5.92
CA TRP A 73 -0.82 -8.73 -7.02
C TRP A 73 -1.30 -9.43 -8.30
N VAL A 74 -1.20 -10.75 -8.37
CA VAL A 74 -1.93 -11.55 -9.35
C VAL A 74 -3.31 -11.87 -8.78
N GLY A 75 -4.35 -11.29 -9.38
CA GLY A 75 -5.76 -11.62 -9.11
C GLY A 75 -6.28 -12.67 -10.10
N ASP A 76 -7.52 -13.13 -9.90
CA ASP A 76 -8.09 -14.24 -10.68
C ASP A 76 -8.17 -13.96 -12.18
N VAL A 77 -8.47 -12.72 -12.57
CA VAL A 77 -8.50 -12.31 -13.99
C VAL A 77 -7.12 -12.42 -14.63
N LEU A 78 -6.07 -11.96 -13.94
CA LEU A 78 -4.71 -12.07 -14.46
C LEU A 78 -4.23 -13.52 -14.44
N ALA A 79 -4.58 -14.28 -13.40
CA ALA A 79 -4.26 -15.70 -13.31
C ALA A 79 -4.93 -16.53 -14.42
N SER A 80 -6.18 -16.23 -14.76
CA SER A 80 -6.89 -16.88 -15.87
C SER A 80 -6.18 -16.60 -17.20
N LYS A 81 -5.84 -15.34 -17.48
CA LYS A 81 -5.10 -14.96 -18.70
C LYS A 81 -3.71 -15.59 -18.76
N LEU A 82 -3.02 -15.68 -17.62
CA LEU A 82 -1.75 -16.39 -17.51
C LEU A 82 -1.94 -17.88 -17.85
N ALA A 83 -2.99 -18.51 -17.33
CA ALA A 83 -3.33 -19.90 -17.62
C ALA A 83 -3.66 -20.12 -19.10
N ASP A 84 -4.39 -19.20 -19.75
CA ASP A 84 -4.66 -19.24 -21.19
C ASP A 84 -3.37 -19.17 -22.04
N ASN A 85 -2.32 -18.53 -21.51
CA ASN A 85 -0.99 -18.47 -22.11
C ASN A 85 -0.07 -19.63 -21.66
N GLY A 86 -0.59 -20.63 -20.95
CA GLY A 86 0.17 -21.80 -20.48
C GLY A 86 0.87 -21.63 -19.12
N PHE A 87 0.71 -20.49 -18.45
CA PHE A 87 1.29 -20.17 -17.14
C PHE A 87 0.26 -20.42 -16.03
N THR A 88 -0.06 -21.68 -15.76
CA THR A 88 -1.03 -22.09 -14.72
C THR A 88 -0.44 -22.02 -13.30
N LYS A 89 0.86 -22.29 -13.17
CA LYS A 89 1.58 -22.41 -11.89
C LYS A 89 2.51 -21.22 -11.64
N ALA A 90 2.71 -20.88 -10.37
CA ALA A 90 3.62 -19.81 -9.97
C ALA A 90 5.06 -20.07 -10.42
N VAL A 91 5.53 -21.32 -10.37
CA VAL A 91 6.87 -21.70 -10.85
C VAL A 91 7.10 -21.36 -12.33
N GLN A 92 6.06 -21.41 -13.17
CA GLN A 92 6.19 -21.08 -14.60
C GLN A 92 6.39 -19.58 -14.80
N VAL A 93 5.73 -18.74 -14.00
CA VAL A 93 5.93 -17.28 -14.01
C VAL A 93 7.34 -16.92 -13.52
N VAL A 94 7.84 -17.63 -12.51
CA VAL A 94 9.24 -17.50 -12.05
C VAL A 94 10.22 -17.95 -13.15
N GLY A 95 9.93 -19.04 -13.85
CA GLY A 95 10.71 -19.50 -14.99
C GLY A 95 10.78 -18.45 -16.11
N GLN A 96 9.66 -17.79 -16.42
CA GLN A 96 9.64 -16.70 -17.39
C GLN A 96 10.48 -15.50 -16.92
N TYR A 97 10.40 -15.13 -15.65
CA TYR A 97 11.26 -14.09 -15.06
C TYR A 97 12.75 -14.39 -15.27
N MET A 98 13.15 -15.65 -15.10
CA MET A 98 14.54 -16.08 -15.35
C MET A 98 14.90 -16.08 -16.83
N ALA A 99 14.00 -16.56 -17.70
CA ALA A 99 14.21 -16.57 -19.15
C ALA A 99 14.42 -15.15 -19.72
N LEU A 100 13.82 -14.14 -19.06
CA LEU A 100 14.01 -12.73 -19.38
C LEU A 100 15.27 -12.12 -18.72
N ASN A 101 16.22 -12.94 -18.27
CA ASN A 101 17.44 -12.53 -17.58
C ASN A 101 17.18 -11.62 -16.36
N ARG A 102 16.03 -11.80 -15.69
CA ARG A 102 15.60 -10.97 -14.56
C ARG A 102 15.47 -9.48 -14.92
N ASP A 103 15.31 -9.16 -16.19
CA ASP A 103 15.20 -7.79 -16.66
C ASP A 103 13.82 -7.21 -16.28
N LYS A 104 13.84 -6.13 -15.49
CA LYS A 104 12.64 -5.45 -15.00
C LYS A 104 11.76 -4.92 -16.12
N HIS A 105 12.35 -4.36 -17.17
CA HIS A 105 11.60 -3.76 -18.27
C HIS A 105 10.90 -4.84 -19.09
N LYS A 106 11.66 -5.85 -19.52
CA LYS A 106 11.14 -6.97 -20.32
C LYS A 106 10.06 -7.74 -19.57
N PHE A 107 10.24 -7.98 -18.28
CA PHE A 107 9.23 -8.68 -17.48
C PHE A 107 7.95 -7.86 -17.34
N LYS A 108 8.06 -6.55 -17.09
CA LYS A 108 6.90 -5.65 -17.02
C LYS A 108 6.15 -5.59 -18.35
N GLU A 109 6.86 -5.50 -19.47
CA GLU A 109 6.27 -5.52 -20.81
C GLU A 109 5.58 -6.85 -21.11
N TRP A 110 6.20 -7.97 -20.73
CA TRP A 110 5.59 -9.28 -20.85
C TRP A 110 4.29 -9.40 -20.05
N ILE A 111 4.29 -8.98 -18.78
CA ILE A 111 3.06 -8.98 -17.96
C ILE A 111 1.98 -8.08 -18.59
N LYS A 112 2.35 -6.90 -19.09
CA LYS A 112 1.41 -6.00 -19.80
C LYS A 112 0.86 -6.63 -21.08
N SER A 113 1.66 -7.41 -21.81
CA SER A 113 1.20 -8.11 -23.02
C SER A 113 0.09 -9.13 -22.72
N ILE A 114 0.06 -9.66 -21.49
CA ILE A 114 -0.99 -10.57 -21.03
C ILE A 114 -2.19 -9.78 -20.48
N ALA A 115 -1.96 -8.77 -19.66
CA ALA A 115 -3.00 -7.89 -19.19
C ALA A 115 -2.52 -6.44 -18.99
N ASP A 116 -3.16 -5.52 -19.70
CA ASP A 116 -2.83 -4.10 -19.72
C ASP A 116 -2.84 -3.45 -18.32
N ASN A 117 -3.84 -3.79 -17.49
CA ASN A 117 -4.03 -3.25 -16.15
C ASN A 117 -3.23 -4.00 -15.04
N ALA A 118 -2.28 -4.85 -15.41
CA ALA A 118 -1.52 -5.61 -14.43
C ALA A 118 -0.50 -4.75 -13.67
N LYS A 119 -0.34 -5.04 -12.38
CA LYS A 119 0.69 -4.42 -11.53
C LYS A 119 2.07 -5.05 -11.75
N GLY A 120 2.57 -4.98 -12.98
CA GLY A 120 3.79 -5.68 -13.40
C GLY A 120 5.03 -5.34 -12.55
N GLU A 121 5.13 -4.11 -12.03
CA GLU A 121 6.21 -3.71 -11.14
C GLU A 121 6.17 -4.42 -9.78
N GLU A 122 4.99 -4.48 -9.17
CA GLU A 122 4.81 -5.13 -7.88
C GLU A 122 4.96 -6.66 -7.98
N ILE A 123 4.47 -7.23 -9.09
CA ILE A 123 4.67 -8.66 -9.41
C ILE A 123 6.15 -8.96 -9.59
N TYR A 124 6.87 -8.11 -10.33
CA TYR A 124 8.33 -8.23 -10.51
C TYR A 124 9.06 -8.21 -9.16
N ASN A 125 8.77 -7.21 -8.32
CA ASN A 125 9.42 -7.08 -7.02
C ASN A 125 9.18 -8.31 -6.15
N ALA A 126 7.95 -8.83 -6.12
CA ALA A 126 7.64 -10.05 -5.38
C ALA A 126 8.39 -11.28 -5.91
N VAL A 127 8.42 -11.49 -7.23
CA VAL A 127 9.13 -12.63 -7.82
C VAL A 127 10.63 -12.53 -7.58
N LYS A 128 11.21 -11.33 -7.76
CA LYS A 128 12.63 -11.05 -7.48
C LYS A 128 12.97 -11.37 -6.03
N ASP A 129 12.23 -10.82 -5.07
CA ASP A 129 12.50 -11.00 -3.64
C ASP A 129 12.42 -12.49 -3.23
N TRP A 130 11.50 -13.26 -3.83
CA TRP A 130 11.41 -14.70 -3.60
C TRP A 130 12.62 -15.44 -4.19
N CYS A 131 13.03 -15.10 -5.41
CA CYS A 131 14.23 -15.68 -6.04
C CYS A 131 15.49 -15.38 -5.21
N ASP A 132 15.69 -14.14 -4.80
CA ASP A 132 16.84 -13.72 -4.00
C ASP A 132 16.90 -14.50 -2.66
N LYS A 133 15.73 -14.74 -2.05
CA LYS A 133 15.64 -15.44 -0.76
C LYS A 133 15.85 -16.95 -0.89
N HIS A 134 15.24 -17.60 -1.88
CA HIS A 134 15.15 -19.07 -1.95
C HIS A 134 16.14 -19.70 -2.93
N LEU A 135 16.56 -18.98 -3.96
CA LEU A 135 17.38 -19.56 -5.02
C LEU A 135 18.87 -19.20 -4.91
N LYS A 136 19.26 -18.21 -4.10
CA LYS A 136 20.66 -17.82 -3.85
C LYS A 136 21.50 -17.68 -5.14
N ILE A 137 20.92 -17.11 -6.19
CA ILE A 137 21.48 -16.98 -7.55
C ILE A 137 21.47 -15.53 -8.01
#